data_AF-A0AAE2W2F5-F1
#
_entry.id   AF-A0AAE2W2F5-F1
#
_cell.length_a   1.000
_cell.length_b   1.000
_cell.length_c   1.000
_cell.angle_alpha   90.00
_cell.angle_beta   90.00
_cell.angle_gamma   90.00
#
_symmetry.space_group_name_H-M   'P 1'
#
loop_
_entity.id
_entity.type
_entity.pdbx_description
1 polymer ?
#
loop_
_entity_poly.entity_id
_entity_poly.type
_entity_poly.pdbx_seq_one_letter_code
_entity_poly.pdbx_strand_id
1 'polypeptide(L)'
;MPKTTVHIVKKGESLDKIAKSYGIINFKKIYEDKVNAKFRKTRPNPNLIQPGDKIIIPNYALTADKRKTLGALINTIETRIKGNQALRADLMKTTKELGGEIQTYQRKFKKTAQATDAAATVLTLFISLGKIVSKGAKMAKMSASEVAKANKEILKEVVDMKTTALEPALQAGAQSMAKQSNQVVMVLGVGLDSFFNLTSPSFWGKTWIKARDEGMFKKIASGKFGDGWDAWSKAVTWDPNAEFDKMISNMKAQTLRNTQSIDKLIAADEALLKQLKGVAGR
;
A
#
# COMPACT_ATOMS: atom_id res chain seq x y z
N MET A 1 -33.30 -19.07 15.58
CA MET A 1 -33.69 -20.13 14.63
C MET A 1 -33.56 -19.59 13.22
N PRO A 2 -33.02 -20.35 12.24
CA PRO A 2 -32.92 -19.85 10.87
C PRO A 2 -34.30 -19.52 10.32
N LYS A 3 -34.45 -18.34 9.71
CA LYS A 3 -35.74 -17.84 9.21
C LYS A 3 -36.17 -18.65 7.99
N THR A 4 -37.13 -19.55 8.17
CA THR A 4 -37.74 -20.32 7.08
C THR A 4 -38.51 -19.39 6.15
N THR A 5 -38.12 -19.32 4.88
CA THR A 5 -38.85 -18.52 3.87
C THR A 5 -39.91 -19.39 3.21
N VAL A 6 -41.18 -18.97 3.30
CA VAL A 6 -42.29 -19.66 2.63
C VAL A 6 -42.65 -18.89 1.36
N HIS A 7 -42.58 -19.56 0.22
CA HIS A 7 -43.04 -19.02 -1.06
C HIS A 7 -44.47 -19.51 -1.33
N ILE A 8 -45.35 -18.58 -1.71
CA ILE A 8 -46.73 -18.89 -2.10
C ILE A 8 -46.78 -18.87 -3.62
N VAL A 9 -47.07 -20.03 -4.22
CA VAL A 9 -47.13 -20.20 -5.67
C VAL A 9 -48.20 -19.28 -6.26
N LYS A 10 -47.83 -18.51 -7.28
CA LYS A 10 -48.71 -17.64 -8.05
C LYS A 10 -49.14 -18.31 -9.36
N LYS A 11 -50.22 -17.81 -9.96
CA LYS A 11 -50.70 -18.28 -11.27
C LYS A 11 -49.60 -18.13 -12.33
N GLY A 12 -49.29 -19.22 -13.04
CA GLY A 12 -48.28 -19.26 -14.10
C GLY A 12 -46.84 -19.52 -13.64
N GLU A 13 -46.61 -19.73 -12.34
CA GLU A 13 -45.33 -20.21 -11.82
C GLU A 13 -45.18 -21.72 -11.98
N SER A 14 -43.93 -22.16 -12.15
CA SER A 14 -43.52 -23.56 -12.11
C SER A 14 -42.40 -23.71 -11.08
N LEU A 15 -42.14 -24.94 -10.61
CA LEU A 15 -41.03 -25.19 -9.68
C LEU A 15 -39.69 -24.71 -10.27
N ASP A 16 -39.48 -24.82 -11.58
CA ASP A 16 -38.31 -24.25 -12.27
C ASP A 16 -38.23 -22.73 -12.15
N LYS A 17 -39.33 -22.01 -12.40
CA LYS A 17 -39.35 -20.54 -12.28
C LYS A 17 -39.08 -20.11 -10.83
N ILE A 18 -39.65 -20.82 -9.86
CA ILE A 18 -39.43 -20.57 -8.44
C ILE A 18 -37.97 -20.87 -8.07
N ALA A 19 -37.41 -22.00 -8.52
CA ALA A 19 -36.02 -22.35 -8.26
C ALA A 19 -35.06 -21.27 -8.78
N LYS A 20 -35.26 -20.82 -10.03
CA LYS A 20 -34.51 -19.72 -10.62
C LYS A 20 -34.70 -18.41 -9.86
N SER A 21 -35.92 -18.10 -9.39
CA SER A 21 -36.18 -16.88 -8.61
C SER A 21 -35.49 -16.87 -7.25
N TYR A 22 -35.03 -18.03 -6.76
CA TYR A 22 -34.26 -18.18 -5.52
C TYR A 22 -32.79 -18.65 -5.73
N GLY A 23 -32.28 -18.66 -6.97
CA GLY A 23 -30.88 -18.99 -7.28
C GLY A 23 -30.56 -20.48 -7.08
N ILE A 24 -31.56 -21.34 -7.30
CA ILE A 24 -31.43 -22.79 -7.23
C ILE A 24 -31.51 -23.32 -8.66
N ILE A 25 -30.40 -23.88 -9.14
CA ILE A 25 -30.25 -24.38 -10.51
C ILE A 25 -31.27 -25.47 -10.85
N ASN A 26 -31.52 -26.37 -9.90
CA ASN A 26 -32.35 -27.54 -10.11
C ASN A 26 -33.53 -27.51 -9.13
N PHE A 27 -34.73 -27.37 -9.67
CA PHE A 27 -35.96 -27.34 -8.89
C PHE A 27 -36.16 -28.59 -8.04
N LYS A 28 -35.61 -29.75 -8.45
CA LYS A 28 -35.64 -30.99 -7.68
C LYS A 28 -35.03 -30.80 -6.29
N LYS A 29 -34.01 -29.95 -6.15
CA LYS A 29 -33.43 -29.64 -4.83
C LYS A 29 -34.44 -28.98 -3.90
N ILE A 30 -35.35 -28.15 -4.40
CA ILE A 30 -36.44 -27.60 -3.58
C ILE A 30 -37.46 -28.69 -3.28
N TYR A 31 -37.89 -29.42 -4.31
CA TYR A 31 -38.93 -30.42 -4.20
C TYR A 31 -38.55 -31.54 -3.23
N GLU A 32 -37.34 -32.09 -3.35
CA GLU A 32 -36.81 -33.23 -2.61
C GLU A 32 -36.27 -32.85 -1.22
N ASP A 33 -36.13 -31.55 -0.89
CA ASP A 33 -35.65 -31.11 0.42
C ASP A 33 -36.53 -31.68 1.55
N LYS A 34 -35.90 -32.10 2.65
CA LYS A 34 -36.57 -32.67 3.82
C LYS A 34 -37.67 -31.74 4.36
N VAL A 35 -37.47 -30.42 4.29
CA VAL A 35 -38.46 -29.43 4.76
C VAL A 35 -39.76 -29.43 3.95
N ASN A 36 -39.71 -29.85 2.69
CA ASN A 36 -40.87 -29.93 1.80
C ASN A 36 -41.54 -31.31 1.78
N ALA A 37 -41.22 -32.21 2.70
CA ALA A 37 -41.83 -33.55 2.76
C ALA A 37 -43.37 -33.50 2.82
N LYS A 38 -43.95 -32.53 3.55
CA LYS A 38 -45.42 -32.33 3.60
C LYS A 38 -45.99 -31.89 2.26
N PHE A 39 -45.30 -30.97 1.56
CA PHE A 39 -45.69 -30.51 0.23
C PHE A 39 -45.66 -31.64 -0.81
N ARG A 40 -44.65 -32.52 -0.76
CA ARG A 40 -44.57 -33.69 -1.66
C ARG A 40 -45.74 -34.66 -1.48
N LYS A 41 -46.20 -34.87 -0.24
CA LYS A 41 -47.38 -35.71 0.03
C LYS A 41 -48.65 -35.16 -0.65
N THR A 42 -48.82 -33.84 -0.62
CA THR A 42 -49.97 -33.19 -1.27
C THR A 42 -49.83 -33.07 -2.79
N ARG A 43 -48.59 -32.98 -3.30
CA ARG A 43 -48.26 -32.85 -4.73
C ARG A 43 -47.19 -33.86 -5.12
N PRO A 44 -47.53 -35.15 -5.35
CA PRO A 44 -46.56 -36.19 -5.70
C PRO A 44 -45.91 -35.97 -7.08
N ASN A 45 -46.62 -35.30 -8.00
CA ASN A 45 -46.07 -34.90 -9.28
C ASN A 45 -45.55 -33.45 -9.19
N PRO A 46 -44.23 -33.21 -9.29
CA PRO A 46 -43.64 -31.87 -9.16
C PRO A 46 -44.07 -30.91 -10.28
N ASN A 47 -44.58 -31.41 -11.40
CA ASN A 47 -45.04 -30.58 -12.52
C ASN A 47 -46.48 -30.05 -12.32
N LEU A 48 -47.19 -30.50 -11.28
CA LEU A 48 -48.61 -30.18 -11.03
C LEU A 48 -48.79 -29.32 -9.76
N ILE A 49 -48.01 -28.25 -9.64
CA ILE A 49 -48.19 -27.27 -8.55
C ILE A 49 -49.37 -26.34 -8.84
N GLN A 50 -50.07 -25.89 -7.81
CA GLN A 50 -51.25 -25.03 -7.94
C GLN A 50 -51.02 -23.66 -7.29
N PRO A 51 -51.64 -22.59 -7.80
CA PRO A 51 -51.62 -21.28 -7.14
C PRO A 51 -52.16 -21.39 -5.70
N GLY A 52 -51.46 -20.76 -4.76
CA GLY A 52 -51.74 -20.84 -3.32
C GLY A 52 -50.97 -21.93 -2.58
N ASP A 53 -50.33 -22.88 -3.29
CA ASP A 53 -49.45 -23.87 -2.65
C ASP A 53 -48.31 -23.16 -1.90
N LYS A 54 -47.99 -23.66 -0.70
CA LYS A 54 -46.92 -23.12 0.15
C LYS A 54 -45.70 -24.02 0.05
N ILE A 55 -44.63 -23.50 -0.54
CA ILE A 55 -43.35 -24.20 -0.69
C ILE A 55 -42.35 -23.56 0.25
N ILE A 56 -41.68 -24.38 1.07
CA ILE A 56 -40.62 -23.90 1.94
C ILE A 56 -39.34 -23.80 1.11
N ILE A 57 -38.75 -22.61 1.03
CA ILE A 57 -37.49 -22.39 0.35
C ILE A 57 -36.34 -22.74 1.31
N PRO A 58 -35.47 -23.71 0.96
CA PRO A 58 -34.37 -24.11 1.85
C PRO A 58 -33.41 -22.96 2.16
N ASN A 59 -32.78 -23.02 3.34
CA ASN A 59 -31.92 -21.94 3.83
C ASN A 59 -30.68 -21.66 2.96
N TYR A 60 -30.27 -22.61 2.12
CA TYR A 60 -29.16 -22.43 1.18
C TYR A 60 -29.54 -21.61 -0.06
N ALA A 61 -30.82 -21.27 -0.23
CA ALA A 61 -31.27 -20.45 -1.35
C ALA A 61 -30.82 -18.99 -1.24
N LEU A 62 -30.60 -18.36 -2.39
CA LEU A 62 -30.36 -16.92 -2.52
C LEU A 62 -31.71 -16.19 -2.52
N THR A 63 -32.15 -15.76 -1.34
CA THR A 63 -33.27 -14.81 -1.22
C THR A 63 -32.92 -13.48 -1.88
N ALA A 64 -33.93 -12.65 -2.18
CA ALA A 64 -33.71 -11.31 -2.75
C ALA A 64 -32.74 -10.47 -1.92
N ASP A 65 -32.87 -10.52 -0.58
CA ASP A 65 -31.97 -9.83 0.34
C ASP A 65 -30.53 -10.35 0.21
N LYS A 66 -30.34 -11.68 0.18
CA LYS A 66 -29.02 -12.29 0.00
C LYS A 66 -28.41 -11.94 -1.36
N ARG A 67 -29.20 -11.84 -2.44
CA ARG A 67 -28.72 -11.37 -3.75
C ARG A 67 -28.26 -9.92 -3.70
N LYS A 68 -29.03 -9.06 -3.03
CA LYS A 68 -28.65 -7.65 -2.83
C LYS A 68 -27.33 -7.56 -2.05
N THR A 69 -27.19 -8.32 -0.96
CA THR A 69 -25.95 -8.41 -0.18
C THR A 69 -24.79 -8.96 -1.02
N LEU A 70 -25.03 -9.99 -1.84
CA LEU A 70 -24.02 -10.55 -2.74
C LEU A 70 -23.57 -9.54 -3.78
N GLY A 71 -24.49 -8.79 -4.39
CA GLY A 71 -24.17 -7.71 -5.33
C GLY A 71 -23.35 -6.61 -4.68
N ALA A 72 -23.70 -6.20 -3.45
CA ALA A 72 -22.92 -5.22 -2.69
C ALA A 72 -21.50 -5.72 -2.38
N LEU A 73 -21.35 -7.01 -2.03
CA LEU A 73 -20.06 -7.63 -1.78
C LEU A 73 -19.20 -7.70 -3.05
N ILE A 74 -19.79 -8.11 -4.18
CA ILE A 74 -19.14 -8.11 -5.50
C ILE A 74 -18.62 -6.70 -5.83
N ASN A 75 -19.47 -5.67 -5.70
CA ASN A 75 -19.08 -4.29 -5.96
C ASN A 75 -17.95 -3.82 -5.05
N THR A 76 -17.97 -4.23 -3.77
CA THR A 76 -16.92 -3.89 -2.80
C THR A 76 -15.59 -4.51 -3.19
N ILE A 77 -15.58 -5.77 -3.61
CA ILE A 77 -14.36 -6.47 -4.05
C ILE A 77 -13.84 -5.87 -5.36
N GLU A 78 -14.70 -5.55 -6.31
CA GLU A 78 -14.28 -4.87 -7.55
C GLU A 78 -13.64 -3.50 -7.28
N THR A 79 -14.22 -2.72 -6.36
CA THR A 79 -13.64 -1.45 -5.92
C THR A 79 -12.28 -1.65 -5.25
N ARG A 80 -12.13 -2.68 -4.39
CA ARG A 80 -10.85 -3.01 -3.76
C ARG A 80 -9.78 -3.41 -4.77
N ILE A 81 -10.12 -4.24 -5.76
CA ILE A 81 -9.20 -4.64 -6.84
C ILE A 81 -8.71 -3.39 -7.59
N LYS A 82 -9.63 -2.52 -8.03
CA LYS A 82 -9.27 -1.27 -8.71
C LYS A 82 -8.39 -0.36 -7.85
N GLY A 83 -8.73 -0.23 -6.56
CA GLY A 83 -7.92 0.54 -5.60
C GLY A 83 -6.51 0.00 -5.43
N ASN A 84 -6.35 -1.32 -5.32
CA ASN A 84 -5.06 -1.98 -5.21
C ASN A 84 -4.23 -1.87 -6.51
N GLN A 85 -4.88 -1.98 -7.68
CA GLN A 85 -4.22 -1.76 -8.98
C GLN A 85 -3.71 -0.33 -9.12
N ALA A 86 -4.51 0.67 -8.70
CA ALA A 86 -4.10 2.07 -8.70
C ALA A 86 -2.93 2.30 -7.73
N LEU A 87 -2.98 1.75 -6.52
CA LEU A 87 -1.91 1.84 -5.53
C LEU A 87 -0.60 1.23 -6.06
N ARG A 88 -0.68 0.07 -6.72
CA ARG A 88 0.48 -0.58 -7.36
C ARG A 88 1.11 0.32 -8.41
N ALA A 89 0.29 0.89 -9.31
CA ALA A 89 0.78 1.77 -10.38
C ALA A 89 1.44 3.04 -9.80
N ASP A 90 0.83 3.63 -8.78
CA ASP A 90 1.35 4.81 -8.09
C ASP A 90 2.69 4.53 -7.41
N LEU A 91 2.80 3.44 -6.65
CA LEU A 91 4.07 3.01 -6.02
C LEU A 91 5.21 2.85 -7.03
N MET A 92 4.93 2.24 -8.18
CA MET A 92 5.93 2.09 -9.25
C MET A 92 6.32 3.44 -9.86
N LYS A 93 5.35 4.34 -10.08
CA LYS A 93 5.58 5.67 -10.61
C LYS A 93 6.43 6.52 -9.65
N THR A 94 6.03 6.62 -8.39
CA THR A 94 6.76 7.38 -7.35
C THR A 94 8.18 6.85 -7.19
N THR A 95 8.38 5.53 -7.18
CA THR A 95 9.72 4.94 -7.09
C THR A 95 10.60 5.31 -8.28
N LYS A 96 10.01 5.35 -9.49
CA LYS A 96 10.72 5.74 -10.72
C LYS A 96 11.11 7.22 -10.68
N GLU A 97 10.18 8.10 -10.30
CA GLU A 97 10.41 9.55 -10.18
C GLU A 97 11.48 9.84 -9.13
N LEU A 98 11.35 9.28 -7.93
CA LEU A 98 12.32 9.43 -6.86
C LEU A 98 13.71 8.89 -7.25
N GLY A 99 13.75 7.75 -7.96
CA GLY A 99 15.00 7.21 -8.50
C GLY A 99 15.68 8.17 -9.49
N GLY A 100 14.90 8.82 -10.36
CA GLY A 100 15.41 9.82 -11.31
C GLY A 100 15.89 11.11 -10.63
N GLU A 101 15.22 11.55 -9.56
CA GLU A 101 15.66 12.68 -8.75
C GLU A 101 16.97 12.37 -8.02
N ILE A 102 17.07 11.20 -7.36
CA ILE A 102 18.29 10.77 -6.67
C ILE A 102 19.46 10.72 -7.66
N GLN A 103 19.27 10.15 -8.85
CA GLN A 103 20.31 10.13 -9.89
C GLN A 103 20.69 11.54 -10.37
N THR A 104 19.73 12.45 -10.43
CA THR A 104 20.00 13.86 -10.78
C THR A 104 20.82 14.55 -9.69
N TYR A 105 20.51 14.29 -8.41
CA TYR A 105 21.31 14.78 -7.29
C TYR A 105 22.68 14.14 -7.23
N GLN A 106 22.82 12.85 -7.47
CA GLN A 106 24.11 12.16 -7.58
C GLN A 106 24.98 12.82 -8.67
N ARG A 107 24.41 13.14 -9.84
CA ARG A 107 25.12 13.86 -10.92
C ARG A 107 25.52 15.28 -10.52
N LYS A 108 24.64 16.05 -9.87
CA LYS A 108 24.96 17.39 -9.36
C LYS A 108 26.05 17.32 -8.29
N PHE A 109 25.90 16.40 -7.35
CA PHE A 109 26.88 16.14 -6.30
C PHE A 109 28.24 15.81 -6.91
N LYS A 110 28.33 14.92 -7.90
CA LYS A 110 29.58 14.61 -8.61
C LYS A 110 30.23 15.86 -9.21
N LYS A 111 29.44 16.76 -9.80
CA LYS A 111 29.93 18.03 -10.35
C LYS A 111 30.39 19.01 -9.26
N THR A 112 29.67 19.12 -8.15
CA THR A 112 29.96 20.06 -7.05
C THR A 112 31.06 19.57 -6.12
N ALA A 113 31.18 18.26 -5.89
CA ALA A 113 32.28 17.66 -5.13
C ALA A 113 33.64 17.86 -5.82
N GLN A 114 33.64 18.01 -7.14
CA GLN A 114 34.81 18.45 -7.91
C GLN A 114 35.11 19.95 -7.74
N ALA A 115 34.22 20.74 -7.13
CA ALA A 115 34.27 22.21 -7.06
C ALA A 115 34.34 22.80 -5.63
N THR A 116 34.65 22.00 -4.60
CA THR A 116 35.04 22.45 -3.23
C THR A 116 33.97 22.97 -2.24
N ASP A 117 32.66 22.72 -2.41
CA ASP A 117 31.68 23.00 -1.33
C ASP A 117 30.52 21.98 -1.23
N ALA A 118 30.87 20.70 -1.29
CA ALA A 118 29.93 19.58 -1.35
C ALA A 118 29.20 19.27 -0.03
N ALA A 119 29.77 19.62 1.13
CA ALA A 119 29.24 19.22 2.43
C ALA A 119 27.92 19.93 2.79
N ALA A 120 27.80 21.23 2.51
CA ALA A 120 26.61 22.03 2.83
C ALA A 120 25.40 21.66 1.94
N THR A 121 25.65 21.38 0.65
CA THR A 121 24.61 20.96 -0.30
C THR A 121 24.03 19.59 0.08
N VAL A 122 24.90 18.66 0.49
CA VAL A 122 24.52 17.32 0.96
C VAL A 122 23.70 17.37 2.24
N LEU A 123 24.12 18.17 3.23
CA LEU A 123 23.41 18.32 4.50
C LEU A 123 21.99 18.89 4.32
N THR A 124 21.81 19.84 3.41
CA THR A 124 20.51 20.49 3.16
C THR A 124 19.51 19.55 2.48
N LEU A 125 20.00 18.74 1.53
CA LEU A 125 19.25 17.64 0.91
C LEU A 125 18.84 16.57 1.94
N PHE A 126 19.72 16.29 2.89
CA PHE A 126 19.47 15.31 3.96
C PHE A 126 18.43 15.80 4.97
N ILE A 127 18.43 17.09 5.32
CA ILE A 127 17.42 17.69 6.22
C ILE A 127 16.03 17.69 5.59
N SER A 128 15.94 18.01 4.30
CA SER A 128 14.67 18.07 3.58
C SER A 128 14.06 16.67 3.36
N LEU A 129 14.88 15.69 2.95
CA LEU A 129 14.45 14.29 2.87
C LEU A 129 14.06 13.72 4.24
N GLY A 130 14.85 13.96 5.29
CA GLY A 130 14.58 13.47 6.64
C GLY A 130 13.27 14.00 7.26
N LYS A 131 12.89 15.25 6.98
CA LYS A 131 11.62 15.83 7.45
C LYS A 131 10.40 15.24 6.75
N ILE A 132 10.45 15.09 5.42
CA ILE A 132 9.40 14.46 4.60
C ILE A 132 9.14 13.03 5.09
N VAL A 133 10.24 12.34 5.38
CA VAL A 133 10.28 11.00 5.91
C VAL A 133 9.66 10.86 7.29
N SER A 134 10.07 11.68 8.26
CA SER A 134 9.60 11.52 9.64
C SER A 134 8.11 11.81 9.75
N LYS A 135 7.62 12.73 8.91
CA LYS A 135 6.20 13.03 8.80
C LYS A 135 5.46 11.96 7.99
N GLY A 136 6.07 11.39 6.94
CA GLY A 136 5.59 10.19 6.24
C GLY A 136 5.32 9.03 7.20
N ALA A 137 6.30 8.67 8.03
CA ALA A 137 6.15 7.60 9.03
C ALA A 137 5.06 7.89 10.08
N LYS A 138 4.84 9.16 10.45
CA LYS A 138 3.71 9.57 11.32
C LYS A 138 2.37 9.46 10.58
N MET A 139 2.32 9.78 9.29
CA MET A 139 1.12 9.68 8.46
C MET A 139 0.62 8.25 8.25
N ALA A 140 1.47 7.21 8.42
CA ALA A 140 1.04 5.79 8.38
C ALA A 140 -0.02 5.46 9.42
N LYS A 141 0.01 6.21 10.53
CA LYS A 141 -0.80 5.95 11.72
C LYS A 141 -1.98 6.91 11.85
N MET A 142 -2.11 7.82 10.89
CA MET A 142 -3.11 8.89 10.88
C MET A 142 -4.32 8.48 10.04
N SER A 143 -5.49 8.97 10.42
CA SER A 143 -6.70 8.88 9.60
C SER A 143 -6.57 9.73 8.33
N ALA A 144 -7.36 9.44 7.29
CA ALA A 144 -7.26 10.15 6.00
C ALA A 144 -7.42 11.68 6.10
N SER A 145 -8.22 12.18 7.06
CA SER A 145 -8.39 13.63 7.31
C SER A 145 -7.17 14.25 8.01
N GLU A 146 -6.52 13.52 8.92
CA GLU A 146 -5.28 13.93 9.59
C GLU A 146 -4.09 13.92 8.63
N VAL A 147 -4.05 12.94 7.71
CA VAL A 147 -3.06 12.86 6.65
C VAL A 147 -3.17 14.09 5.72
N ALA A 148 -4.37 14.51 5.34
CA ALA A 148 -4.57 15.71 4.53
C ALA A 148 -4.07 16.99 5.24
N LYS A 149 -4.29 17.09 6.56
CA LYS A 149 -3.81 18.22 7.38
C LYS A 149 -2.28 18.21 7.52
N ALA A 150 -1.69 17.06 7.80
CA ALA A 150 -0.25 16.87 7.90
C ALA A 150 0.46 17.23 6.57
N ASN A 151 -0.12 16.88 5.42
CA ASN A 151 0.41 17.29 4.12
C ASN A 151 0.39 18.82 3.93
N LYS A 152 -0.67 19.51 4.36
CA LYS A 152 -0.77 20.97 4.29
C LYS A 152 0.27 21.68 5.16
N GLU A 153 0.61 21.11 6.31
CA GLU A 153 1.68 21.59 7.20
C GLU A 153 3.09 21.31 6.64
N ILE A 154 3.30 20.15 5.99
CA ILE A 154 4.53 19.84 5.26
C ILE A 154 4.76 20.87 4.15
N LEU A 155 3.73 21.17 3.36
CA LEU A 155 3.79 22.21 2.31
C LEU A 155 4.24 23.56 2.86
N LYS A 156 3.67 23.99 3.99
CA LYS A 156 3.97 25.29 4.60
C LYS A 156 5.42 25.36 5.09
N GLU A 157 5.90 24.33 5.77
CA GLU A 157 7.29 24.26 6.23
C GLU A 157 8.32 24.11 5.10
N VAL A 158 7.94 23.46 3.99
CA VAL A 158 8.79 23.32 2.79
C VAL A 158 8.91 24.66 2.05
N VAL A 159 7.84 25.46 2.03
CA VAL A 159 7.82 26.80 1.43
C VAL A 159 8.54 27.84 2.32
N ASP A 160 8.48 27.71 3.65
CA ASP A 160 9.14 28.64 4.59
C ASP A 160 10.66 28.42 4.73
N MET A 161 11.23 27.36 4.13
CA MET A 161 12.69 27.15 4.08
C MET A 161 13.34 28.11 3.08
N LYS A 162 13.70 29.31 3.57
CA LYS A 162 14.44 30.34 2.81
C LYS A 162 15.80 29.81 2.31
N THR A 163 15.81 29.24 1.11
CA THR A 163 17.00 29.05 0.28
C THR A 163 16.57 29.34 -1.16
N THR A 164 16.86 30.56 -1.61
CA THR A 164 16.42 31.12 -2.91
C THR A 164 16.83 30.27 -4.13
N ALA A 165 17.82 29.38 -3.98
CA ALA A 165 18.25 28.45 -5.01
C ALA A 165 17.42 27.16 -5.11
N LEU A 166 16.64 26.81 -4.08
CA LEU A 166 15.88 25.56 -3.98
C LEU A 166 14.36 25.76 -3.96
N GLU A 167 13.90 27.00 -3.84
CA GLU A 167 12.48 27.37 -3.76
C GLU A 167 11.61 26.78 -4.89
N PRO A 168 12.06 26.73 -6.16
CA PRO A 168 11.26 26.09 -7.23
C PRO A 168 11.14 24.58 -7.08
N ALA A 169 12.20 23.90 -6.59
CA ALA A 169 12.22 22.45 -6.40
C ALA A 169 11.41 22.04 -5.15
N LEU A 170 11.50 22.84 -4.09
CA LEU A 170 10.71 22.67 -2.87
C LEU A 170 9.22 22.93 -3.14
N GLN A 171 8.86 23.96 -3.91
CA GLN A 171 7.47 24.18 -4.33
C GLN A 171 6.94 23.05 -5.22
N ALA A 172 7.73 22.53 -6.17
CA ALA A 172 7.33 21.40 -7.02
C ALA A 172 7.13 20.10 -6.22
N GLY A 173 8.05 19.78 -5.31
CA GLY A 173 7.92 18.63 -4.41
C GLY A 173 6.74 18.75 -3.45
N ALA A 174 6.53 19.94 -2.89
CA ALA A 174 5.39 20.22 -2.02
C ALA A 174 4.05 20.12 -2.76
N GLN A 175 3.95 20.65 -3.98
CA GLN A 175 2.76 20.52 -4.83
C GLN A 175 2.48 19.06 -5.26
N SER A 176 3.52 18.25 -5.46
CA SER A 176 3.38 16.82 -5.72
C SER A 176 2.84 16.07 -4.50
N MET A 177 3.38 16.34 -3.31
CA MET A 177 2.91 15.78 -2.03
C MET A 177 1.49 16.24 -1.66
N ALA A 178 1.11 17.48 -2.00
CA ALA A 178 -0.26 17.99 -1.83
C ALA A 178 -1.31 17.16 -2.60
N LYS A 179 -0.91 16.58 -3.73
CA LYS A 179 -1.79 15.83 -4.63
C LYS A 179 -1.85 14.33 -4.32
N GLN A 180 -0.95 13.79 -3.50
CA GLN A 180 -0.77 12.34 -3.29
C GLN A 180 -0.80 11.91 -1.80
N SER A 181 -1.49 12.69 -0.97
CA SER A 181 -1.43 12.66 0.50
C SER A 181 -1.54 11.29 1.19
N ASN A 182 -2.27 10.32 0.63
CA ASN A 182 -2.57 9.04 1.31
C ASN A 182 -1.64 7.85 0.98
N GLN A 183 -0.63 7.99 0.11
CA GLN A 183 0.00 6.82 -0.56
C GLN A 183 1.49 6.57 -0.26
N VAL A 184 2.20 7.51 0.37
CA VAL A 184 3.69 7.55 0.36
C VAL A 184 4.37 6.76 1.50
N VAL A 185 3.62 6.25 2.48
CA VAL A 185 4.21 5.90 3.78
C VAL A 185 5.01 4.58 3.80
N MET A 186 4.66 3.60 2.96
CA MET A 186 5.20 2.24 3.10
C MET A 186 6.60 2.02 2.48
N VAL A 187 7.05 2.90 1.59
CA VAL A 187 8.34 2.74 0.87
C VAL A 187 9.53 3.25 1.69
N LEU A 188 9.27 4.08 2.69
CA LEU A 188 10.31 4.86 3.32
C LEU A 188 11.06 4.09 4.44
N GLY A 189 10.40 3.34 5.33
CA GLY A 189 10.96 2.89 6.62
C GLY A 189 12.41 2.33 6.68
N VAL A 190 12.86 1.51 5.72
CA VAL A 190 14.17 0.80 5.81
C VAL A 190 15.33 1.61 5.22
N GLY A 191 15.09 2.41 4.18
CA GLY A 191 16.12 3.31 3.63
C GLY A 191 16.50 4.41 4.63
N LEU A 192 15.59 4.73 5.55
CA LEU A 192 15.73 5.84 6.49
C LEU A 192 16.54 5.50 7.71
N ASP A 193 16.41 4.29 8.24
CA ASP A 193 17.13 3.91 9.45
C ASP A 193 18.64 3.82 9.18
N SER A 194 19.02 3.28 8.02
CA SER A 194 20.42 3.29 7.58
C SER A 194 20.94 4.70 7.31
N PHE A 195 20.09 5.58 6.76
CA PHE A 195 20.46 6.94 6.40
C PHE A 195 20.55 7.91 7.58
N PHE A 196 19.60 7.86 8.53
CA PHE A 196 19.64 8.65 9.78
C PHE A 196 20.79 8.21 10.69
N ASN A 197 21.10 6.91 10.72
CA ASN A 197 22.26 6.41 11.46
C ASN A 197 23.59 6.84 10.86
N LEU A 198 23.67 7.26 9.59
CA LEU A 198 24.91 7.74 8.95
C LEU A 198 25.04 9.26 8.91
N THR A 199 23.93 9.99 9.07
CA THR A 199 23.87 11.45 8.91
C THR A 199 23.51 12.20 10.20
N SER A 200 23.18 11.48 11.27
CA SER A 200 22.87 12.11 12.55
C SER A 200 24.10 12.77 13.18
N PRO A 201 23.93 13.93 13.85
CA PRO A 201 24.96 14.51 14.70
C PRO A 201 25.46 13.54 15.78
N SER A 202 24.65 12.56 16.19
CA SER A 202 25.07 11.52 17.13
C SER A 202 25.97 10.47 16.48
N PHE A 203 25.81 10.15 15.19
CA PHE A 203 26.77 9.33 14.45
C PHE A 203 28.11 10.04 14.31
N TRP A 204 28.12 11.26 13.78
CA TRP A 204 29.37 12.02 13.64
C TRP A 204 29.98 12.39 15.00
N GLY A 205 29.15 12.65 16.01
CA GLY A 205 29.57 12.83 17.39
C GLY A 205 30.19 11.57 17.99
N LYS A 206 29.60 10.39 17.79
CA LYS A 206 30.19 9.11 18.22
C LYS A 206 31.47 8.81 17.44
N THR A 207 31.51 9.06 16.14
CA THR A 207 32.69 8.90 15.29
C THR A 207 33.82 9.84 15.72
N TRP A 208 33.50 11.09 16.06
CA TRP A 208 34.47 12.08 16.55
C TRP A 208 34.95 11.80 17.97
N ILE A 209 34.05 11.43 18.89
CA ILE A 209 34.39 11.03 20.27
C ILE A 209 35.27 9.78 20.24
N LYS A 210 34.89 8.77 19.44
CA LYS A 210 35.69 7.56 19.26
C LYS A 210 37.08 7.88 18.67
N ALA A 211 37.14 8.72 17.64
CA ALA A 211 38.40 9.20 17.09
C ALA A 211 39.26 9.93 18.15
N ARG A 212 38.66 10.80 18.95
CA ARG A 212 39.35 11.52 20.03
C ARG A 212 39.88 10.59 21.11
N ASP A 213 39.04 9.69 21.60
CA ASP A 213 39.33 8.83 22.75
C ASP A 213 40.32 7.70 22.38
N GLU A 214 40.32 7.25 21.13
CA GLU A 214 41.35 6.35 20.57
C GLU A 214 42.68 7.08 20.28
N GLY A 215 42.78 8.35 20.67
CA GLY A 215 43.97 9.18 20.53
C GLY A 215 44.29 9.54 19.09
N MET A 216 43.33 9.45 18.15
CA MET A 216 43.56 9.71 16.72
C MET A 216 44.18 11.09 16.48
N PHE A 217 43.70 12.14 17.17
CA PHE A 217 44.28 13.48 17.05
C PHE A 217 45.69 13.58 17.63
N LYS A 218 46.00 12.83 18.70
CA LYS A 218 47.37 12.70 19.23
C LYS A 218 48.27 11.93 18.28
N LYS A 219 47.77 10.88 17.63
CA LYS A 219 48.50 10.06 16.65
C LYS A 219 48.79 10.86 15.37
N ILE A 220 47.81 11.61 14.86
CA ILE A 220 47.96 12.57 13.75
C ILE A 220 48.99 13.65 14.10
N ALA A 221 48.88 14.26 15.29
CA ALA A 221 49.84 15.27 15.74
C ALA A 221 51.26 14.70 15.98
N SER A 222 51.38 13.41 16.28
CA SER A 222 52.68 12.73 16.50
C SER A 222 53.37 12.27 15.20
N GLY A 223 52.76 12.47 14.03
CA GLY A 223 53.32 12.05 12.73
C GLY A 223 53.35 10.53 12.51
N LYS A 224 52.86 9.71 13.44
CA LYS A 224 52.70 8.26 13.28
C LYS A 224 51.33 7.97 12.66
N PHE A 225 51.25 8.14 11.35
CA PHE A 225 50.00 8.09 10.58
C PHE A 225 49.34 6.70 10.48
N GLY A 226 50.01 5.58 10.78
CA GLY A 226 49.53 4.22 10.44
C GLY A 226 48.12 3.84 10.96
N ASP A 227 47.89 3.89 12.28
CA ASP A 227 46.70 3.21 12.84
C ASP A 227 45.44 4.08 12.92
N GLY A 228 45.60 5.40 13.08
CA GLY A 228 44.48 6.35 13.14
C GLY A 228 43.99 6.78 11.75
N TRP A 229 44.89 6.73 10.76
CA TRP A 229 44.55 7.02 9.38
C TRP A 229 43.70 5.92 8.76
N ASP A 230 43.82 4.65 9.13
CA ASP A 230 42.97 3.60 8.56
C ASP A 230 41.47 3.78 8.85
N ALA A 231 41.11 4.24 10.05
CA ALA A 231 39.73 4.53 10.41
C ALA A 231 39.22 5.81 9.74
N TRP A 232 40.07 6.84 9.63
CA TRP A 232 39.74 8.08 8.93
C TRP A 232 39.67 7.84 7.42
N SER A 233 40.71 7.27 6.80
CA SER A 233 40.78 6.71 5.45
C SER A 233 39.50 5.94 5.14
N LYS A 234 39.09 4.94 5.93
CA LYS A 234 37.81 4.23 5.70
C LYS A 234 36.57 5.14 5.74
N ALA A 235 36.58 6.19 6.55
CA ALA A 235 35.52 7.20 6.60
C ALA A 235 35.57 8.23 5.44
N VAL A 236 36.74 8.50 4.84
CA VAL A 236 36.92 9.43 3.71
C VAL A 236 37.05 8.75 2.35
N THR A 237 37.28 7.44 2.32
CA THR A 237 37.10 6.55 1.16
C THR A 237 35.63 6.18 0.96
N TRP A 238 34.73 6.85 1.69
CA TRP A 238 33.31 6.82 1.42
C TRP A 238 33.07 7.25 -0.03
N ASP A 239 32.59 6.32 -0.86
CA ASP A 239 32.15 6.63 -2.21
C ASP A 239 30.66 7.01 -2.17
N PRO A 240 30.32 8.31 -2.14
CA PRO A 240 28.94 8.75 -2.14
C PRO A 240 28.16 8.21 -3.34
N ASN A 241 28.80 7.96 -4.48
CA ASN A 241 28.10 7.41 -5.65
C ASN A 241 27.67 5.97 -5.38
N ALA A 242 28.55 5.15 -4.81
CA ALA A 242 28.22 3.79 -4.43
C ALA A 242 27.05 3.73 -3.42
N GLU A 243 26.99 4.67 -2.47
CA GLU A 243 25.85 4.75 -1.53
C GLU A 243 24.56 5.26 -2.19
N PHE A 244 24.63 6.23 -3.12
CA PHE A 244 23.46 6.63 -3.92
C PHE A 244 22.92 5.45 -4.75
N ASP A 245 23.80 4.68 -5.39
CA ASP A 245 23.42 3.52 -6.19
C ASP A 245 22.80 2.42 -5.32
N LYS A 246 23.39 2.17 -4.16
CA LYS A 246 22.85 1.23 -3.16
C LYS A 246 21.50 1.68 -2.63
N MET A 247 21.30 2.97 -2.37
CA MET A 247 20.01 3.52 -1.96
C MET A 247 18.94 3.32 -3.03
N ILE A 248 19.25 3.63 -4.30
CA ILE A 248 18.33 3.39 -5.44
C ILE A 248 18.01 1.91 -5.56
N SER A 249 19.02 1.04 -5.42
CA SER A 249 18.85 -0.42 -5.49
C SER A 249 17.93 -0.94 -4.38
N ASN A 250 18.18 -0.53 -3.13
CA ASN A 250 17.37 -0.91 -1.97
C ASN A 250 15.92 -0.42 -2.09
N MET A 251 15.73 0.82 -2.56
CA MET A 251 14.41 1.37 -2.82
C MET A 251 13.66 0.55 -3.88
N LYS A 252 14.30 0.25 -5.02
CA LYS A 252 13.69 -0.60 -6.07
C LYS A 252 13.33 -1.99 -5.55
N ALA A 253 14.21 -2.61 -4.76
CA ALA A 253 13.97 -3.91 -4.15
C ALA A 253 12.80 -3.88 -3.16
N GLN A 254 12.70 -2.82 -2.34
CA GLN A 254 11.57 -2.63 -1.42
C GLN A 254 10.26 -2.43 -2.18
N THR A 255 10.26 -1.57 -3.21
CA THR A 255 9.09 -1.37 -4.07
C THR A 255 8.65 -2.68 -4.71
N LEU A 256 9.58 -3.50 -5.20
CA LEU A 256 9.27 -4.81 -5.77
C LEU A 256 8.57 -5.74 -4.74
N ARG A 257 9.09 -5.80 -3.50
CA ARG A 257 8.45 -6.58 -2.41
C ARG A 257 7.04 -6.08 -2.10
N ASN A 258 6.85 -4.77 -2.06
CA ASN A 258 5.55 -4.15 -1.81
C ASN A 258 4.58 -4.45 -2.96
N THR A 259 5.00 -4.31 -4.22
CA THR A 259 4.17 -4.63 -5.39
C THR A 259 3.80 -6.11 -5.43
N GLN A 260 4.72 -7.02 -5.10
CA GLN A 260 4.42 -8.45 -5.01
C GLN A 260 3.37 -8.76 -3.93
N SER A 261 3.40 -8.04 -2.81
CA SER A 261 2.39 -8.18 -1.75
C SER A 261 1.02 -7.68 -2.21
N ILE A 262 0.98 -6.56 -2.94
CA ILE A 262 -0.26 -6.04 -3.55
C ILE A 262 -0.79 -7.00 -4.61
N ASP A 263 0.07 -7.57 -5.46
CA ASP A 263 -0.30 -8.53 -6.49
C ASP A 263 -0.96 -9.79 -5.88
N LYS A 264 -0.44 -10.28 -4.75
CA LYS A 264 -1.06 -11.38 -4.00
C LYS A 264 -2.46 -11.02 -3.49
N LEU A 265 -2.67 -9.80 -3.00
CA LEU A 265 -3.99 -9.33 -2.55
C LEU A 265 -4.98 -9.22 -3.72
N ILE A 266 -4.54 -8.67 -4.85
CA ILE A 266 -5.34 -8.58 -6.07
C ILE A 266 -5.75 -9.99 -6.54
N ALA A 267 -4.81 -10.93 -6.62
CA ALA A 267 -5.09 -12.30 -7.05
C ALA A 267 -6.08 -13.01 -6.12
N ALA A 268 -5.97 -12.81 -4.80
CA ALA A 268 -6.92 -13.35 -3.83
C ALA A 268 -8.33 -12.75 -4.01
N ASP A 269 -8.42 -11.43 -4.18
CA ASP A 269 -9.69 -10.74 -4.41
C ASP A 269 -10.32 -11.14 -5.76
N GLU A 270 -9.53 -11.34 -6.81
CA GLU A 270 -10.00 -11.83 -8.12
C GLU A 270 -10.55 -13.27 -8.04
N ALA A 271 -9.86 -14.15 -7.30
CA ALA A 271 -10.33 -15.52 -7.06
C ALA A 271 -11.67 -15.53 -6.31
N LEU A 272 -11.79 -14.70 -5.26
CA LEU A 272 -13.04 -14.53 -4.51
C LEU A 272 -14.14 -13.96 -5.40
N LEU A 273 -13.84 -12.93 -6.20
CA LEU A 273 -14.79 -12.33 -7.14
C LEU A 273 -15.32 -13.37 -8.14
N LYS A 274 -14.45 -14.24 -8.66
CA LYS A 274 -14.83 -15.34 -9.56
C LYS A 274 -15.79 -16.31 -8.88
N GLN A 275 -15.54 -16.68 -7.63
CA GLN A 275 -16.44 -17.53 -6.85
C GLN A 275 -17.81 -16.87 -6.63
N LEU A 276 -17.83 -15.60 -6.23
CA LEU A 276 -19.06 -14.85 -5.97
C LEU A 276 -19.90 -14.65 -7.24
N LYS A 277 -19.27 -14.31 -8.37
CA LYS A 277 -19.96 -14.23 -9.67
C LYS A 277 -20.50 -15.58 -10.11
N GLY A 278 -19.77 -16.67 -9.84
CA GLY A 278 -20.24 -18.03 -10.06
C GLY A 278 -21.47 -18.38 -9.23
N VAL A 279 -21.61 -17.83 -8.02
CA VAL A 279 -22.83 -17.98 -7.20
C VAL A 279 -23.95 -17.07 -7.69
N ALA A 280 -23.64 -15.84 -8.13
CA ALA A 280 -24.64 -14.88 -8.60
C ALA A 280 -25.26 -15.25 -9.96
N GLY A 281 -24.49 -15.90 -10.84
CA GLY A 281 -24.95 -16.36 -12.16
C GLY A 281 -25.65 -17.71 -12.17
N ARG A 282 -25.84 -18.36 -11.01
CA ARG A 282 -26.58 -19.62 -10.82
C ARG A 282 -27.99 -19.35 -10.31
#